data_AF-A0A377I7U2-F1
#
_entry.id   AF-A0A377I7U2-F1
#
_cell.length_a   1.000
_cell.length_b   1.000
_cell.length_c   1.000
_cell.angle_alpha   90.00
_cell.angle_beta   90.00
_cell.angle_gamma   90.00
#
_symmetry.space_group_name_H-M   'P 1'
#
loop_
_entity.id
_entity.type
_entity.pdbx_description
1 polymer ?
#
loop_
_entity_poly.entity_id
_entity_poly.type
_entity_poly.pdbx_seq_one_letter_code
_entity_poly.pdbx_strand_id
1 'polypeptide(L)'
;MSLFYTSDKWYSYLLRGAFKSKSGFIGVIKTQNNDFKPHISLNGSTVFFPSFNDAISAALFIDEKRVELLGNDCITNQSAGLIYGDYTVKNMKKVIDEYIKANKLGIRLANVATVFLEVLWSNRTRQGRIIDAEKSFKNRKCGAIHLTDDETKLILNDLQEFGLIRITSNKYGPKLWVAKLDLKKELRPTSPITPTTKEKDMQQLDKLSPEMLENLAKQAAELARAKKQEAEEKHNLRTLLDPLILNAVQAKGKYERLLNELLDTSTELDNVLNALKDALK
;
A
#
# COMPACT_ATOMS: atom_id res chain seq x y z
N MET A 1 -8.21 -12.55 -22.09
CA MET A 1 -9.26 -12.35 -21.07
C MET A 1 -8.65 -11.74 -19.79
N SER A 2 -7.87 -10.64 -19.84
CA SER A 2 -6.89 -10.37 -18.75
C SER A 2 -6.65 -8.91 -18.30
N LEU A 3 -7.35 -7.88 -18.78
CA LEU A 3 -7.01 -6.49 -18.41
C LEU A 3 -7.73 -5.93 -17.16
N PHE A 4 -8.79 -6.59 -16.67
CA PHE A 4 -9.60 -6.03 -15.56
C PHE A 4 -8.94 -6.19 -14.17
N TYR A 5 -8.16 -7.27 -13.96
CA TYR A 5 -7.71 -7.67 -12.64
C TYR A 5 -6.46 -6.93 -12.13
N THR A 6 -5.83 -6.09 -12.96
CA THR A 6 -4.63 -5.31 -12.62
C THR A 6 -4.85 -3.79 -12.55
N SER A 7 -6.07 -3.32 -12.83
CA SER A 7 -6.36 -1.88 -12.84
C SER A 7 -6.32 -1.26 -11.43
N ASP A 8 -5.86 -0.01 -11.32
CA ASP A 8 -5.83 0.73 -10.05
C ASP A 8 -7.22 0.86 -9.41
N LYS A 9 -8.27 0.92 -10.24
CA LYS A 9 -9.66 0.94 -9.79
C LYS A 9 -10.05 -0.38 -9.12
N TRP A 10 -9.64 -1.51 -9.69
CA TRP A 10 -9.88 -2.83 -9.11
C TRP A 10 -9.07 -3.07 -7.84
N TYR A 11 -7.80 -2.66 -7.83
CA TYR A 11 -6.96 -2.66 -6.63
C TYR A 11 -7.60 -1.88 -5.48
N SER A 12 -8.02 -0.64 -5.77
CA SER A 12 -8.69 0.22 -4.79
C SER A 12 -10.00 -0.40 -4.29
N TYR A 13 -10.76 -1.07 -5.16
CA TYR A 13 -11.99 -1.76 -4.78
C TYR A 13 -11.71 -2.92 -3.81
N LEU A 14 -10.74 -3.78 -4.13
CA LEU A 14 -10.37 -4.93 -3.30
C LEU A 14 -9.83 -4.47 -1.94
N LEU A 15 -8.95 -3.47 -1.91
CA LEU A 15 -8.45 -2.92 -0.66
C LEU A 15 -9.57 -2.32 0.18
N ARG A 16 -10.46 -1.50 -0.39
CA ARG A 16 -11.62 -0.98 0.36
C ARG A 16 -12.49 -2.10 0.92
N GLY A 17 -12.66 -3.19 0.18
CA GLY A 17 -13.32 -4.41 0.64
C GLY A 17 -12.62 -5.03 1.86
N ALA A 18 -11.30 -5.22 1.78
CA ALA A 18 -10.48 -5.71 2.88
C ALA A 18 -10.55 -4.79 4.11
N PHE A 19 -10.50 -3.47 3.90
CA PHE A 19 -10.63 -2.47 4.97
C PHE A 19 -11.98 -2.59 5.68
N LYS A 20 -13.08 -2.87 4.96
CA LYS A 20 -14.40 -3.03 5.59
C LYS A 20 -14.60 -4.40 6.22
N SER A 21 -13.88 -5.42 5.77
CA SER A 21 -13.97 -6.76 6.31
C SER A 21 -13.50 -6.84 7.76
N LYS A 22 -14.09 -7.78 8.52
CA LYS A 22 -13.63 -8.14 9.86
C LYS A 22 -12.33 -8.95 9.84
N SER A 23 -12.02 -9.62 8.73
CA SER A 23 -10.76 -10.37 8.57
C SER A 23 -9.58 -9.44 8.28
N GLY A 24 -9.83 -8.30 7.63
CA GLY A 24 -8.78 -7.40 7.13
C GLY A 24 -8.10 -7.88 5.86
N PHE A 25 -8.55 -8.98 5.25
CA PHE A 25 -7.97 -9.60 4.06
C PHE A 25 -8.96 -9.62 2.89
N ILE A 26 -8.41 -9.52 1.67
CA ILE A 26 -9.13 -9.65 0.42
C ILE A 26 -9.66 -11.08 0.32
N GLY A 27 -10.96 -11.23 0.06
CA GLY A 27 -11.57 -12.53 -0.18
C GLY A 27 -11.70 -13.40 1.08
N VAL A 28 -11.59 -12.85 2.29
CA VAL A 28 -11.76 -13.62 3.54
C VAL A 28 -12.88 -13.00 4.38
N ILE A 29 -13.83 -13.82 4.81
CA ILE A 29 -14.95 -13.39 5.67
C ILE A 29 -14.82 -14.06 7.02
N LYS A 30 -15.01 -13.30 8.10
CA LYS A 30 -15.15 -13.87 9.44
C LYS A 30 -16.58 -14.37 9.64
N THR A 31 -16.74 -15.66 9.92
CA THR A 31 -18.03 -16.30 10.15
C THR A 31 -18.52 -16.06 11.58
N GLN A 32 -19.76 -16.48 11.87
CA GLN A 32 -20.33 -16.39 13.21
C GLN A 32 -19.60 -17.28 14.23
N ASN A 33 -19.00 -18.39 13.77
CA ASN A 33 -18.25 -19.33 14.60
C ASN A 33 -16.83 -18.86 14.92
N ASN A 34 -16.50 -17.59 14.66
CA ASN A 34 -15.16 -17.01 14.70
C ASN A 34 -14.15 -17.56 13.68
N ASP A 35 -14.55 -18.49 12.82
CA ASP A 35 -13.70 -19.00 11.74
C ASP A 35 -13.61 -18.03 10.56
N PHE A 36 -12.62 -18.23 9.70
CA PHE A 36 -12.34 -17.44 8.51
C PHE A 36 -12.62 -18.25 7.25
N LYS A 37 -13.58 -17.80 6.46
CA LYS A 37 -14.03 -18.46 5.23
C LYS A 37 -13.53 -17.70 4.00
N PRO A 38 -12.62 -18.28 3.20
CA PRO A 38 -12.16 -17.69 1.97
C PRO A 38 -13.22 -17.78 0.86
N HIS A 39 -13.21 -16.82 -0.05
CA HIS A 39 -14.04 -16.79 -1.24
C HIS A 39 -13.40 -16.01 -2.39
N ILE A 40 -13.76 -16.37 -3.62
CA ILE A 40 -13.41 -15.63 -4.83
C ILE A 40 -14.69 -15.38 -5.62
N SER A 41 -14.90 -14.13 -6.03
CA SER A 41 -15.97 -13.78 -6.95
C SER A 41 -15.45 -13.82 -8.39
N LEU A 42 -16.05 -14.67 -9.22
CA LEU A 42 -15.73 -14.87 -10.64
C LEU A 42 -17.01 -14.72 -11.46
N ASN A 43 -17.00 -13.87 -12.49
CA ASN A 43 -18.13 -13.71 -13.42
C ASN A 43 -19.51 -13.54 -12.75
N GLY A 44 -19.57 -12.84 -11.61
CA GLY A 44 -20.80 -12.60 -10.86
C GLY A 44 -21.21 -13.71 -9.89
N SER A 45 -20.56 -14.89 -9.91
CA SER A 45 -20.74 -15.95 -8.92
C SER A 45 -19.65 -15.89 -7.85
N THR A 46 -19.97 -16.35 -6.64
CA THR A 46 -19.00 -16.41 -5.53
C THR A 46 -18.73 -17.86 -5.18
N VAL A 47 -17.47 -18.27 -5.33
CA VAL A 47 -16.98 -19.58 -4.94
C VAL A 47 -16.46 -19.48 -3.50
N PHE A 48 -16.96 -20.34 -2.63
CA PHE A 48 -16.56 -20.43 -1.23
C PHE A 48 -15.65 -21.63 -1.00
N PHE A 49 -14.68 -21.46 -0.11
CA PHE A 49 -13.70 -22.48 0.25
C PHE A 49 -13.91 -22.95 1.70
N PRO A 50 -13.23 -24.04 2.13
CA PRO A 50 -13.26 -24.50 3.51
C PRO A 50 -12.89 -23.39 4.50
N SER A 51 -13.45 -23.46 5.71
CA SER A 51 -13.14 -22.51 6.77
C SER A 51 -11.79 -22.83 7.42
N PHE A 52 -11.14 -21.78 7.92
CA PHE A 52 -9.87 -21.84 8.65
C PHE A 52 -10.03 -21.17 10.02
N ASN A 53 -9.32 -21.66 11.03
CA ASN A 53 -9.34 -21.05 12.37
C ASN A 53 -8.50 -19.76 12.44
N ASP A 54 -7.63 -19.54 11.45
CA ASP A 54 -6.72 -18.41 11.38
C ASP A 54 -6.92 -17.59 10.09
N ALA A 55 -6.91 -16.26 10.23
CA ALA A 55 -7.18 -15.32 9.15
C ALA A 55 -6.04 -15.27 8.13
N ILE A 56 -4.79 -15.41 8.59
CA ILE A 56 -3.60 -15.37 7.73
C ILE A 56 -3.57 -16.63 6.85
N SER A 57 -3.84 -17.78 7.44
CA SER A 57 -3.92 -19.07 6.75
C SER A 57 -5.00 -19.06 5.67
N ALA A 58 -6.19 -18.52 5.98
CA ALA A 58 -7.24 -18.28 5.00
C ALA A 58 -6.81 -17.35 3.85
N ALA A 59 -6.02 -16.31 4.16
CA ALA A 59 -5.53 -15.33 3.20
C ALA A 59 -4.43 -15.88 2.29
N LEU A 60 -3.52 -16.70 2.81
CA LEU A 60 -2.50 -17.39 2.00
C LEU A 60 -3.15 -18.40 1.06
N PHE A 61 -4.11 -19.18 1.57
CA PHE A 61 -4.86 -20.14 0.76
C PHE A 61 -5.61 -19.44 -0.40
N ILE A 62 -6.23 -18.28 -0.14
CA ILE A 62 -6.97 -17.57 -1.19
C ILE A 62 -6.05 -16.94 -2.24
N ASP A 63 -4.83 -16.56 -1.85
CA ASP A 63 -3.82 -16.06 -2.77
C ASP A 63 -3.41 -17.16 -3.77
N GLU A 64 -3.14 -18.37 -3.29
CA GLU A 64 -2.86 -19.54 -4.14
C GLU A 64 -4.01 -19.82 -5.11
N LYS A 65 -5.26 -19.86 -4.61
CA LYS A 65 -6.44 -20.11 -5.44
C LYS A 65 -6.70 -19.01 -6.46
N ARG A 66 -6.37 -17.76 -6.16
CA ARG A 66 -6.47 -16.65 -7.12
C ARG A 66 -5.47 -16.80 -8.24
N VAL A 67 -4.22 -17.16 -7.94
CA VAL A 67 -3.20 -17.39 -8.96
C VAL A 67 -3.59 -18.57 -9.86
N GLU A 68 -4.11 -19.65 -9.28
CA GLU A 68 -4.60 -20.82 -10.02
C GLU A 68 -5.75 -20.46 -11.00
N LEU A 69 -6.71 -19.62 -10.56
CA LEU A 69 -7.93 -19.33 -11.33
C LEU A 69 -7.80 -18.12 -12.27
N LEU A 70 -7.00 -17.12 -11.90
CA LEU A 70 -6.89 -15.83 -12.60
C LEU A 70 -5.52 -15.59 -13.23
N GLY A 71 -4.54 -16.45 -12.96
CA GLY A 71 -3.16 -16.33 -13.43
C GLY A 71 -2.28 -15.42 -12.56
N ASN A 72 -1.01 -15.30 -12.97
CA ASN A 72 0.05 -14.67 -12.18
C ASN A 72 -0.11 -13.15 -12.00
N ASP A 73 -0.89 -12.48 -12.85
CA ASP A 73 -1.09 -11.04 -12.80
C ASP A 73 -2.19 -10.59 -11.82
N CYS A 74 -2.78 -11.52 -11.06
CA CYS A 74 -3.86 -11.19 -10.14
C CYS A 74 -3.37 -10.45 -8.87
N ILE A 75 -4.26 -9.63 -8.30
CA ILE A 75 -4.00 -8.97 -7.01
C ILE A 75 -4.27 -9.97 -5.87
N THR A 76 -3.23 -10.22 -5.09
CA THR A 76 -3.19 -11.12 -3.94
C THR A 76 -3.05 -10.30 -2.64
N ASN A 77 -3.36 -10.90 -1.49
CA ASN A 77 -3.13 -10.29 -0.19
C ASN A 77 -1.65 -9.98 0.03
N GLN A 78 -0.76 -10.87 -0.44
CA GLN A 78 0.68 -10.67 -0.37
C GLN A 78 1.13 -9.50 -1.25
N SER A 79 0.73 -9.44 -2.53
CA SER A 79 1.13 -8.35 -3.42
C SER A 79 0.51 -7.00 -3.04
N ALA A 80 -0.63 -7.03 -2.34
CA ALA A 80 -1.24 -5.85 -1.73
C ALA A 80 -0.58 -5.43 -0.40
N GLY A 81 0.37 -6.22 0.14
CA GLY A 81 1.06 -5.93 1.40
C GLY A 81 0.18 -6.08 2.64
N LEU A 82 -0.84 -6.93 2.58
CA LEU A 82 -1.77 -7.18 3.69
C LEU A 82 -1.28 -8.27 4.64
N ILE A 83 -0.46 -9.21 4.15
CA ILE A 83 0.07 -10.33 4.94
C ILE A 83 1.30 -9.90 5.73
N TYR A 84 2.29 -9.33 5.04
CA TYR A 84 3.57 -8.94 5.62
C TYR A 84 3.72 -7.43 5.45
N GLY A 85 3.38 -6.66 6.48
CA GLY A 85 3.52 -5.21 6.43
C GLY A 85 3.05 -4.48 7.67
N ASP A 86 3.56 -3.26 7.82
CA ASP A 86 3.24 -2.35 8.92
C ASP A 86 1.79 -1.85 8.91
N TYR A 87 1.06 -2.06 7.80
CA TYR A 87 -0.21 -1.40 7.46
C TYR A 87 -1.39 -2.39 7.36
N THR A 88 -1.47 -3.35 8.29
CA THR A 88 -2.65 -4.22 8.36
C THR A 88 -3.92 -3.38 8.56
N VAL A 89 -5.06 -3.83 8.02
CA VAL A 89 -6.36 -3.17 8.20
C VAL A 89 -6.66 -2.93 9.68
N LYS A 90 -6.31 -3.90 10.53
CA LYS A 90 -6.50 -3.83 11.99
C LYS A 90 -5.69 -2.70 12.60
N ASN A 91 -4.41 -2.58 12.23
CA ASN A 91 -3.55 -1.49 12.69
C ASN A 91 -4.08 -0.14 12.22
N MET A 92 -4.40 -0.02 10.92
CA MET A 92 -4.86 1.24 10.35
C MET A 92 -6.16 1.74 11.00
N LYS A 93 -7.14 0.85 11.23
CA LYS A 93 -8.37 1.20 11.94
C LYS A 93 -8.10 1.67 13.36
N LYS A 94 -7.27 0.94 14.11
CA LYS A 94 -6.93 1.30 15.49
C LYS A 94 -6.27 2.68 15.57
N VAL A 95 -5.33 2.97 14.66
CA VAL A 95 -4.65 4.26 14.61
C VAL A 95 -5.60 5.40 14.26
N ILE A 96 -6.53 5.17 13.31
CA ILE A 96 -7.60 6.13 13.00
C ILE A 96 -8.48 6.38 14.24
N ASP A 97 -8.87 5.33 14.95
CA ASP A 97 -9.71 5.45 16.16
C ASP A 97 -8.97 6.21 17.28
N GLU A 98 -7.67 5.97 17.46
CA GLU A 98 -6.83 6.70 18.41
C GLU A 98 -6.69 8.18 18.05
N TYR A 99 -6.48 8.47 16.76
CA TYR A 99 -6.51 9.83 16.23
C TYR A 99 -7.84 10.52 16.54
N ILE A 100 -8.98 9.90 16.23
CA ILE A 100 -10.30 10.52 16.48
C ILE A 100 -10.50 10.81 17.98
N LYS A 101 -10.04 9.92 18.87
CA LYS A 101 -10.18 10.09 20.32
C LYS A 101 -9.26 11.16 20.90
N ALA A 102 -8.03 11.26 20.41
CA ALA A 102 -7.05 12.22 20.90
C ALA A 102 -7.32 13.65 20.42
N ASN A 103 -8.06 13.77 19.32
CA ASN A 103 -8.15 15.00 18.57
C ASN A 103 -9.38 15.84 18.94
N LYS A 104 -9.21 17.16 18.92
CA LYS A 104 -10.24 18.16 19.19
C LYS A 104 -10.87 18.73 17.91
N LEU A 105 -10.53 18.20 16.74
CA LEU A 105 -11.23 18.51 15.49
C LEU A 105 -12.74 18.26 15.65
N GLY A 106 -13.56 19.19 15.14
CA GLY A 106 -15.01 18.99 15.13
C GLY A 106 -15.39 17.71 14.38
N ILE A 107 -16.48 17.05 14.80
CA ILE A 107 -16.93 15.73 14.31
C ILE A 107 -16.92 15.65 12.77
N ARG A 108 -17.33 16.74 12.09
CA ARG A 108 -17.31 16.83 10.62
C ARG A 108 -15.90 16.66 10.04
N LEU A 109 -14.91 17.41 10.53
CA LEU A 109 -13.55 17.40 10.00
C LEU A 109 -12.82 16.08 10.35
N ALA A 110 -13.08 15.53 11.54
CA ALA A 110 -12.57 14.21 11.93
C ALA A 110 -13.08 13.09 10.99
N ASN A 111 -14.36 13.13 10.61
CA ASN A 111 -14.94 12.19 9.66
C ASN A 111 -14.32 12.33 8.26
N VAL A 112 -14.08 13.56 7.80
CA VAL A 112 -13.39 13.83 6.52
C VAL A 112 -11.96 13.29 6.54
N ALA A 113 -11.21 13.57 7.60
CA ALA A 113 -9.85 13.07 7.79
C ALA A 113 -9.81 11.53 7.76
N THR A 114 -10.78 10.89 8.40
CA THR A 114 -10.93 9.43 8.41
C THR A 114 -11.15 8.88 7.01
N VAL A 115 -12.10 9.44 6.26
CA VAL A 115 -12.37 9.00 4.89
C VAL A 115 -11.17 9.27 3.99
N PHE A 116 -10.44 10.37 4.19
CA PHE A 116 -9.23 10.67 3.45
C PHE A 116 -8.13 9.62 3.71
N LEU A 117 -7.88 9.25 4.97
CA LEU A 117 -6.94 8.19 5.34
C LEU A 117 -7.33 6.83 4.74
N GLU A 118 -8.61 6.48 4.73
CA GLU A 118 -9.09 5.26 4.06
C GLU A 118 -8.80 5.26 2.55
N VAL A 119 -9.00 6.42 1.90
CA VAL A 119 -8.74 6.57 0.46
C VAL A 119 -7.24 6.45 0.19
N LEU A 120 -6.40 7.11 0.99
CA LEU A 120 -4.94 7.00 0.89
C LEU A 120 -4.47 5.55 1.09
N TRP A 121 -4.99 4.86 2.10
CA TRP A 121 -4.63 3.46 2.38
C TRP A 121 -5.02 2.53 1.22
N SER A 122 -6.13 2.82 0.54
CA SER A 122 -6.62 2.02 -0.59
C SER A 122 -5.88 2.31 -1.91
N ASN A 123 -5.02 3.33 -1.96
CA ASN A 123 -4.28 3.68 -3.16
C ASN A 123 -2.95 2.90 -3.23
N ARG A 124 -2.59 2.42 -4.42
CA ARG A 124 -1.37 1.64 -4.66
C ARG A 124 -0.10 2.36 -4.23
N THR A 125 -0.01 3.67 -4.50
CA THR A 125 1.14 4.50 -4.11
C THR A 125 1.06 5.01 -2.67
N ARG A 126 -0.10 4.83 -2.03
CA ARG A 126 -0.46 5.41 -0.73
C ARG A 126 -0.25 6.92 -0.66
N GLN A 127 -0.39 7.58 -1.81
CA GLN A 127 -0.34 9.03 -1.96
C GLN A 127 -1.66 9.52 -2.54
N GLY A 128 -2.01 10.77 -2.26
CA GLY A 128 -3.22 11.37 -2.80
C GLY A 128 -3.43 12.80 -2.34
N ARG A 129 -4.43 13.43 -2.94
CA ARG A 129 -4.85 14.80 -2.64
C ARG A 129 -6.27 14.79 -2.08
N ILE A 130 -6.61 15.76 -1.26
CA ILE A 130 -7.97 15.84 -0.68
C ILE A 130 -9.02 16.01 -1.78
N ILE A 131 -8.72 16.75 -2.86
CA ILE A 131 -9.63 16.90 -4.00
C ILE A 131 -9.99 15.57 -4.66
N ASP A 132 -9.07 14.59 -4.69
CA ASP A 132 -9.33 13.27 -5.26
C ASP A 132 -10.25 12.45 -4.35
N ALA A 133 -10.24 12.75 -3.04
CA ALA A 133 -11.09 12.13 -2.03
C ALA A 133 -12.47 12.80 -1.88
N GLU A 134 -12.68 14.01 -2.41
CA GLU A 134 -13.95 14.74 -2.30
C GLU A 134 -15.15 13.94 -2.83
N LYS A 135 -14.99 13.22 -3.94
CA LYS A 135 -16.03 12.32 -4.48
C LYS A 135 -16.40 11.21 -3.49
N SER A 136 -15.45 10.78 -2.65
CA SER A 136 -15.67 9.74 -1.63
C SER A 136 -16.38 10.28 -0.39
N PHE A 137 -16.31 11.59 -0.10
CA PHE A 137 -17.05 12.21 1.00
C PHE A 137 -18.57 12.25 0.70
N LYS A 138 -18.93 12.61 -0.53
CA LYS A 138 -20.33 12.69 -1.00
C LYS A 138 -21.13 11.41 -0.80
N ASN A 139 -20.49 10.25 -1.00
CA ASN A 139 -21.13 8.95 -0.96
C ASN A 139 -21.08 8.27 0.42
N ARG A 140 -20.68 8.98 1.49
CA ARG A 140 -20.42 8.40 2.82
C ARG A 140 -21.02 9.25 3.94
N LYS A 141 -20.80 8.81 5.20
CA LYS A 141 -21.21 9.44 6.47
C LYS A 141 -20.91 10.95 6.63
N CYS A 142 -20.17 11.53 5.70
CA CYS A 142 -19.83 12.95 5.65
C CYS A 142 -20.89 13.79 4.89
N GLY A 143 -21.63 13.21 3.93
CA GLY A 143 -22.49 13.97 3.02
C GLY A 143 -21.71 14.78 1.99
N ALA A 144 -22.40 15.63 1.22
CA ALA A 144 -21.75 16.54 0.28
C ALA A 144 -21.07 17.68 1.03
N ILE A 145 -19.81 17.48 1.43
CA ILE A 145 -19.01 18.50 2.10
C ILE A 145 -18.13 19.21 1.07
N HIS A 146 -18.35 20.51 0.92
CA HIS A 146 -17.34 21.40 0.35
C HIS A 146 -16.42 21.87 1.48
N LEU A 147 -15.14 21.50 1.41
CA LEU A 147 -14.13 21.98 2.35
C LEU A 147 -13.60 23.33 1.88
N THR A 148 -13.34 24.25 2.79
CA THR A 148 -12.54 25.44 2.49
C THR A 148 -11.04 25.09 2.50
N ASP A 149 -10.20 25.97 1.95
CA ASP A 149 -8.75 25.75 1.97
C ASP A 149 -8.19 25.77 3.40
N ASP A 150 -8.76 26.59 4.28
CA ASP A 150 -8.38 26.63 5.70
C ASP A 150 -8.75 25.35 6.44
N GLU A 151 -9.95 24.81 6.23
CA GLU A 151 -10.38 23.52 6.79
C GLU A 151 -9.50 22.37 6.29
N THR A 152 -9.15 22.42 5.00
CA THR A 152 -8.28 21.44 4.37
C THR A 152 -6.88 21.49 4.99
N LYS A 153 -6.35 22.70 5.20
CA LYS A 153 -5.05 22.92 5.83
C LYS A 153 -5.04 22.47 7.29
N LEU A 154 -6.11 22.73 8.05
CA LEU A 154 -6.28 22.25 9.41
C LEU A 154 -6.22 20.72 9.48
N ILE A 155 -6.98 20.03 8.62
CA ILE A 155 -6.97 18.56 8.55
C ILE A 155 -5.56 18.03 8.23
N LEU A 156 -4.90 18.60 7.21
CA LEU A 156 -3.59 18.10 6.76
C LEU A 156 -2.49 18.34 7.81
N ASN A 157 -2.48 19.51 8.44
CA ASN A 157 -1.51 19.84 9.49
C ASN A 157 -1.69 18.90 10.68
N ASP A 158 -2.92 18.67 11.10
CA ASP A 158 -3.23 17.86 12.26
C ASP A 158 -2.91 16.37 12.02
N LEU A 159 -3.26 15.83 10.84
CA LEU A 159 -2.84 14.49 10.41
C LEU A 159 -1.32 14.34 10.33
N GLN A 160 -0.60 15.40 9.97
CA GLN A 160 0.86 15.41 9.91
C GLN A 160 1.50 15.50 11.30
N GLU A 161 0.94 16.31 12.20
CA GLU A 161 1.36 16.43 13.60
C GLU A 161 1.18 15.10 14.32
N PHE A 162 0.01 14.48 14.16
CA PHE A 162 -0.26 13.12 14.60
C PHE A 162 0.53 12.08 13.79
N GLY A 163 1.37 12.43 12.82
CA GLY A 163 2.28 11.47 12.17
C GLY A 163 1.59 10.32 11.43
N LEU A 164 0.43 10.59 10.83
CA LEU A 164 -0.29 9.66 9.94
C LEU A 164 0.03 9.89 8.47
N ILE A 165 0.35 11.14 8.13
CA ILE A 165 0.68 11.54 6.78
C ILE A 165 1.97 12.37 6.76
N ARG A 166 2.60 12.37 5.59
CA ARG A 166 3.68 13.28 5.23
C ARG A 166 3.29 14.04 3.97
N ILE A 167 3.39 15.36 4.00
CA ILE A 167 3.19 16.19 2.81
C ILE A 167 4.43 16.06 1.92
N THR A 168 4.25 15.59 0.69
CA THR A 168 5.33 15.39 -0.30
C THR A 168 5.42 16.55 -1.29
N SER A 169 4.32 17.26 -1.54
CA SER A 169 4.29 18.45 -2.39
C SER A 169 3.22 19.42 -1.89
N ASN A 170 3.62 20.69 -1.74
CA ASN A 170 2.78 21.80 -1.30
C ASN A 170 2.77 22.97 -2.30
N LYS A 171 3.10 22.72 -3.58
CA LYS A 171 3.29 23.77 -4.60
C LYS A 171 2.02 24.58 -4.94
N TYR A 172 0.85 24.05 -4.63
CA TYR A 172 -0.45 24.63 -4.97
C TYR A 172 -1.31 24.81 -3.70
N GLY A 173 -2.58 25.21 -3.84
CA GLY A 173 -3.49 25.36 -2.70
C GLY A 173 -3.66 24.05 -1.90
N PRO A 174 -4.07 24.12 -0.61
CA PRO A 174 -4.13 22.97 0.31
C PRO A 174 -4.87 21.74 -0.23
N LYS A 175 -5.92 21.94 -1.04
CA LYS A 175 -6.68 20.85 -1.67
C LYS A 175 -5.88 20.01 -2.65
N LEU A 176 -4.85 20.60 -3.24
CA LEU A 176 -3.95 20.01 -4.24
C LEU A 176 -2.65 19.50 -3.63
N TRP A 177 -2.44 19.68 -2.31
CA TRP A 177 -1.28 19.14 -1.63
C TRP A 177 -1.27 17.62 -1.74
N VAL A 178 -0.10 17.08 -2.08
CA VAL A 178 0.09 15.64 -2.16
C VAL A 178 0.52 15.16 -0.78
N ALA A 179 -0.34 14.36 -0.16
CA ALA A 179 -0.05 13.70 1.09
C ALA A 179 0.26 12.22 0.84
N LYS A 180 1.29 11.71 1.51
CA LYS A 180 1.63 10.30 1.56
C LYS A 180 1.26 9.73 2.92
N LEU A 181 0.66 8.54 2.95
CA LEU A 181 0.46 7.80 4.19
C LEU A 181 1.83 7.40 4.76
N ASP A 182 2.11 7.85 5.98
CA ASP A 182 3.37 7.60 6.68
C ASP A 182 3.06 7.45 8.16
N LEU A 183 2.94 6.20 8.64
CA LEU A 183 2.63 5.90 10.03
C LEU A 183 3.94 5.88 10.83
N LYS A 184 4.18 6.92 11.64
CA LYS A 184 5.33 6.96 12.56
C LYS A 184 5.40 5.68 13.39
N LYS A 185 6.62 5.17 13.63
CA LYS A 185 6.85 3.92 14.35
C LYS A 185 6.22 3.89 15.75
N GLU A 186 6.16 5.04 16.42
CA GLU A 186 5.62 5.22 17.78
C GLU A 186 4.09 5.06 17.87
N LEU A 187 3.39 5.36 16.77
CA LEU A 187 1.93 5.24 16.67
C LEU A 187 1.50 3.90 16.10
N ARG A 188 2.47 3.05 15.74
CA ARG A 188 2.15 1.68 15.42
C ARG A 188 1.69 1.04 16.72
N PRO A 189 0.47 0.47 16.76
CA PRO A 189 0.16 -0.41 17.87
C PRO A 189 1.25 -1.47 17.89
N THR A 190 1.73 -1.81 19.09
CA THR A 190 2.46 -3.04 19.36
C THR A 190 1.52 -4.21 19.07
N SER A 191 1.17 -4.40 17.81
CA SER A 191 0.76 -5.69 17.29
C SER A 191 1.96 -6.60 17.47
N PRO A 192 1.75 -7.90 17.73
CA PRO A 192 2.84 -8.81 18.01
C PRO A 192 3.68 -8.91 16.73
N ILE A 193 4.68 -8.05 16.63
CA ILE A 193 5.98 -8.54 16.30
C ILE A 193 6.17 -9.61 17.39
N THR A 194 6.32 -10.86 17.01
CA THR A 194 7.15 -11.74 17.80
C THR A 194 8.56 -11.15 17.68
N PRO A 195 9.09 -10.48 18.73
CA PRO A 195 10.50 -10.64 18.98
C PRO A 195 10.70 -10.68 20.50
N THR A 196 10.27 -11.76 21.14
CA THR A 196 10.79 -12.06 22.48
C THR A 196 11.29 -13.49 22.52
N THR A 197 12.37 -13.71 21.79
CA THR A 197 13.45 -14.64 22.15
C THR A 197 14.78 -13.95 21.83
N LYS A 198 14.98 -12.74 22.38
CA LYS A 198 16.31 -12.09 22.41
C LYS A 198 16.63 -11.29 23.67
N GLU A 199 15.72 -11.13 24.63
CA GLU A 199 16.05 -10.43 25.89
C GLU A 199 15.73 -11.21 27.17
N LYS A 200 15.14 -12.42 27.07
CA LYS A 200 15.02 -13.36 28.21
C LYS A 200 16.06 -14.48 28.22
N ASP A 201 16.83 -14.66 27.15
CA ASP A 201 17.77 -15.77 27.04
C ASP A 201 19.15 -15.49 27.65
N MET A 202 19.46 -14.24 28.02
CA MET A 202 20.70 -13.93 28.74
C MET A 202 20.69 -14.40 30.21
N GLN A 203 19.55 -14.89 30.73
CA GLN A 203 19.44 -15.41 32.10
C GLN A 203 19.08 -16.91 32.17
N GLN A 204 19.11 -17.64 31.06
CA GLN A 204 18.81 -19.09 31.04
C GLN A 204 19.90 -19.97 30.42
N LEU A 205 21.10 -19.43 30.18
CA LEU A 205 22.25 -20.22 29.72
C LEU A 205 22.78 -21.20 30.79
N ASP A 206 22.52 -20.93 32.07
CA ASP A 206 23.02 -21.76 33.19
C ASP A 206 22.16 -23.02 33.46
N LYS A 207 21.14 -23.30 32.64
CA LYS A 207 20.21 -24.45 32.84
C LYS A 207 20.05 -25.40 31.65
N LEU A 208 20.81 -25.23 30.56
CA LEU A 208 20.72 -26.09 29.37
C LEU A 208 21.78 -27.20 29.39
N SER A 209 21.37 -28.42 29.01
CA SER A 209 22.30 -29.56 28.91
C SER A 209 23.29 -29.37 27.74
N PRO A 210 24.50 -29.97 27.81
CA PRO A 210 25.54 -29.80 26.78
C PRO A 210 25.08 -30.13 25.36
N GLU A 211 24.20 -31.12 25.20
CA GLU A 211 23.67 -31.55 23.89
C GLU A 211 22.72 -30.52 23.25
N MET A 212 21.95 -29.78 24.06
CA MET A 212 21.06 -28.74 23.52
C MET A 212 21.85 -27.50 23.07
N LEU A 213 22.94 -27.18 23.76
CA LEU A 213 23.86 -26.11 23.36
C LEU A 213 24.57 -26.45 22.05
N GLU A 214 24.96 -27.70 21.84
CA GLU A 214 25.58 -28.15 20.58
C GLU A 214 24.59 -28.09 19.41
N ASN A 215 23.33 -28.49 19.62
CA ASN A 215 22.30 -28.41 18.59
C ASN A 215 21.91 -26.96 18.25
N LEU A 216 21.87 -26.05 19.23
CA LEU A 216 21.68 -24.61 18.98
C LEU A 216 22.86 -24.00 18.22
N ALA A 217 24.09 -24.41 18.53
CA ALA A 217 25.27 -23.97 17.79
C ALA A 217 25.25 -24.46 16.32
N LYS A 218 24.80 -25.69 16.07
CA LYS A 218 24.62 -26.23 14.71
C LYS A 218 23.54 -25.46 13.93
N GLN A 219 22.38 -25.20 14.54
CA GLN A 219 21.33 -24.39 13.91
C GLN A 219 21.77 -22.94 13.65
N ALA A 220 22.52 -22.33 14.57
CA ALA A 220 23.08 -21.00 14.36
C ALA A 220 24.11 -20.96 13.23
N ALA A 221 24.93 -22.00 13.08
CA ALA A 221 25.89 -22.13 11.98
C ALA A 221 25.19 -22.33 10.62
N GLU A 222 24.11 -23.13 10.57
CA GLU A 222 23.29 -23.29 9.37
C GLU A 222 22.58 -22.00 8.97
N LEU A 223 21.99 -21.27 9.93
CA LEU A 223 21.39 -19.96 9.70
C LEU A 223 22.42 -18.92 9.24
N ALA A 224 23.64 -18.96 9.77
CA ALA A 224 24.72 -18.09 9.33
C ALA A 224 25.18 -18.40 7.91
N ARG A 225 25.21 -19.67 7.50
CA ARG A 225 25.50 -20.08 6.12
C ARG A 225 24.39 -19.68 5.16
N ALA A 226 23.12 -19.89 5.53
CA ALA A 226 21.97 -19.48 4.73
C ALA A 226 21.95 -17.95 4.51
N LYS A 227 22.26 -17.16 5.55
CA LYS A 227 22.34 -15.69 5.40
C LYS A 227 23.51 -15.20 4.55
N LYS A 228 24.63 -15.94 4.52
CA LYS A 228 25.73 -15.64 3.58
C LYS A 228 25.31 -15.91 2.14
N GLN A 229 24.60 -17.01 1.89
CA GLN A 229 24.05 -17.32 0.57
C GLN A 229 23.02 -16.28 0.12
N GLU A 230 22.09 -15.86 0.98
CA GLU A 230 21.15 -14.77 0.67
C GLU A 230 21.86 -13.44 0.34
N ALA A 231 22.96 -13.14 1.01
CA ALA A 231 23.74 -11.94 0.75
C ALA A 231 24.48 -12.01 -0.60
N GLU A 232 25.02 -13.17 -0.96
CA GLU A 232 25.64 -13.44 -2.26
C GLU A 232 24.60 -13.40 -3.39
N GLU A 233 23.43 -13.99 -3.21
CA GLU A 233 22.32 -13.93 -4.18
C GLU A 233 21.83 -12.48 -4.38
N LYS A 234 21.70 -11.72 -3.29
CA LYS A 234 21.34 -10.30 -3.37
C LYS A 234 22.41 -9.47 -4.07
N HIS A 235 23.69 -9.81 -3.90
CA HIS A 235 24.78 -9.16 -4.61
C HIS A 235 24.72 -9.49 -6.10
N ASN A 236 24.54 -10.76 -6.47
CA ASN A 236 24.40 -11.22 -7.86
C ASN A 236 23.20 -10.57 -8.56
N LEU A 237 22.06 -10.45 -7.88
CA LEU A 237 20.88 -9.76 -8.39
C LEU A 237 21.14 -8.28 -8.66
N ARG A 238 21.87 -7.59 -7.77
CA ARG A 238 22.24 -6.18 -7.99
C ARG A 238 23.16 -6.02 -9.20
N THR A 239 24.20 -6.86 -9.29
CA THR A 239 25.13 -6.86 -10.43
C THR A 239 24.43 -7.09 -11.76
N LEU A 240 23.33 -7.86 -11.77
CA LEU A 240 22.55 -8.14 -12.99
C LEU A 240 21.51 -7.04 -13.28
N LEU A 241 20.87 -6.48 -12.25
CA LEU A 241 19.81 -5.47 -12.40
C LEU A 241 20.33 -4.06 -12.66
N ASP A 242 21.43 -3.66 -12.02
CA ASP A 242 22.00 -2.31 -12.14
C ASP A 242 22.30 -1.90 -13.60
N PRO A 243 22.93 -2.73 -14.46
CA PRO A 243 23.11 -2.38 -15.87
C PRO A 243 21.80 -2.33 -16.66
N LEU A 244 20.80 -3.15 -16.33
CA LEU A 244 19.48 -3.11 -16.97
C LEU A 244 18.72 -1.83 -16.61
N ILE A 245 18.78 -1.41 -15.35
CA ILE A 245 18.20 -0.15 -14.86
C ILE A 245 18.89 1.02 -15.55
N LEU A 246 20.23 1.01 -15.64
CA LEU A 246 20.99 2.05 -16.31
C LEU A 246 20.59 2.18 -17.78
N ASN A 247 20.49 1.04 -18.50
CA ASN A 247 20.07 1.01 -19.90
C ASN A 247 18.64 1.54 -20.08
N ALA A 248 17.71 1.19 -19.20
CA ALA A 248 16.34 1.68 -19.25
C ALA A 248 16.27 3.20 -19.03
N VAL A 249 17.04 3.74 -18.08
CA VAL A 249 17.12 5.19 -17.84
C VAL A 249 17.75 5.92 -19.02
N GLN A 250 18.82 5.38 -19.61
CA GLN A 250 19.45 5.96 -20.80
C GLN A 250 18.52 5.94 -22.01
N ALA A 251 17.80 4.84 -22.24
CA ALA A 251 16.81 4.75 -23.30
C ALA A 251 15.69 5.78 -23.11
N LYS A 252 15.16 5.93 -21.89
CA LYS A 252 14.18 6.96 -21.56
C LYS A 252 14.68 8.36 -21.92
N GLY A 253 15.90 8.71 -21.53
CA GLY A 253 16.49 10.00 -21.85
C GLY A 253 16.67 10.24 -23.36
N LYS A 254 16.96 9.21 -24.15
CA LYS A 254 17.01 9.31 -25.63
C LYS A 254 15.63 9.58 -26.22
N TYR A 255 14.59 8.87 -25.76
CA TYR A 255 13.22 9.10 -26.24
C TYR A 255 12.66 10.46 -25.82
N GLU A 256 13.01 10.95 -24.64
CA GLU A 256 12.65 12.31 -24.20
C GLU A 256 13.27 13.38 -25.13
N ARG A 257 14.52 13.20 -25.58
CA ARG A 257 15.14 14.13 -26.54
C ARG A 257 14.45 14.10 -27.91
N LEU A 258 14.20 12.91 -28.45
CA LEU A 258 13.50 12.75 -29.73
C LEU A 258 12.08 13.34 -29.68
N LEU A 259 11.41 13.23 -28.54
CA LEU A 259 10.08 13.83 -28.35
C LEU A 259 10.16 15.36 -28.37
N ASN A 260 11.17 15.96 -27.74
CA ASN A 260 11.35 17.40 -27.76
C ASN A 260 11.69 17.91 -29.17
N GLU A 261 12.54 17.21 -29.92
CA GLU A 261 12.83 17.53 -31.33
C GLU A 261 11.57 17.45 -32.22
N LEU A 262 10.70 16.47 -31.98
CA LEU A 262 9.41 16.36 -32.66
C LEU A 262 8.45 17.50 -32.29
N LEU A 263 8.46 17.95 -31.04
CA LEU A 263 7.67 19.10 -30.61
C LEU A 263 8.18 20.39 -31.25
N ASP A 264 9.50 20.61 -31.29
CA ASP A 264 10.10 21.79 -31.93
C ASP A 264 9.74 21.84 -33.42
N THR A 265 9.92 20.73 -34.13
CA THR A 265 9.53 20.63 -35.56
C THR A 265 8.04 20.82 -35.80
N SER A 266 7.17 20.30 -34.92
CA SER A 266 5.72 20.56 -34.99
C SER A 266 5.40 22.04 -34.79
N THR A 267 6.12 22.70 -33.89
CA THR A 267 5.93 24.14 -33.61
C THR A 267 6.36 24.99 -34.79
N GLU A 268 7.46 24.63 -35.44
CA GLU A 268 7.89 25.26 -36.71
C GLU A 268 6.86 25.06 -37.82
N LEU A 269 6.29 23.86 -37.93
CA LEU A 269 5.25 23.54 -38.92
C LEU A 269 3.97 24.36 -38.71
N ASP A 270 3.54 24.51 -37.46
CA ASP A 270 2.40 25.36 -37.10
C ASP A 270 2.66 26.83 -37.42
N ASN A 271 3.88 27.33 -37.18
CA ASN A 271 4.29 28.68 -37.52
C ASN A 271 4.26 28.91 -39.05
N VAL A 272 4.80 27.97 -39.82
CA VAL A 272 4.76 28.02 -41.30
C VAL A 272 3.33 27.97 -41.81
N LEU A 273 2.47 27.14 -41.22
CA LEU A 273 1.07 27.00 -41.62
C LEU A 273 0.26 28.28 -41.31
N ASN A 274 0.56 28.95 -40.19
CA ASN A 274 -0.03 30.25 -39.87
C ASN A 274 0.46 31.35 -40.82
N ALA A 275 1.76 31.39 -41.13
CA ALA A 275 2.30 32.34 -42.11
C ALA A 275 1.68 32.14 -43.51
N LEU A 276 1.45 30.89 -43.91
CA LEU A 276 0.82 30.55 -45.19
C LEU A 276 -0.67 30.93 -45.20
N LYS A 277 -1.39 30.72 -44.09
CA LYS A 277 -2.78 31.19 -43.93
C LYS A 277 -2.89 32.71 -44.02
N ASP A 278 -1.95 33.44 -43.43
CA ASP A 278 -1.96 34.90 -43.49
C ASP A 278 -1.53 35.43 -44.86
N ALA A 279 -0.67 34.73 -45.59
CA ALA A 279 -0.34 35.06 -46.98
C ALA A 279 -1.47 34.77 -47.99
N LEU A 280 -2.43 33.91 -47.63
CA LEU A 280 -3.59 33.56 -48.45
C LEU A 280 -4.85 34.40 -48.16
N LYS A 281 -4.78 35.31 -47.17
CA LYS A 281 -5.81 36.34 -46.93
C LYS A 281 -5.52 37.58 -47.77
#